data_AF-A0A640XSC0-F1
#
_entry.id   AF-A0A640XSC0-F1
#
_cell.length_a   1.000
_cell.length_b   1.000
_cell.length_c   1.000
_cell.angle_alpha   90.00
_cell.angle_beta   90.00
_cell.angle_gamma   90.00
#
_symmetry.space_group_name_H-M   'P 1'
#
loop_
_entity.id
_entity.type
_entity.pdbx_description
1 polymer ?
#
loop_
_entity_poly.entity_id
_entity_poly.type
_entity_poly.pdbx_seq_one_letter_code
_entity_poly.pdbx_strand_id
1 'polypeptide(L)' 'MRLDKGQIEVVDDAMAEVLRHKTPAERICIGFNLWISARNMLMTYLKKTHPEWDAKRLAQEVTRRLTHGAV' A
#
# COMPACT_ATOMS: atom_id res chain seq x y z
N MET A 1 9.83 9.21 -16.95
CA MET A 1 9.36 9.77 -15.66
C MET A 1 10.19 11.01 -15.38
N ARG A 2 9.56 12.15 -15.09
CA ARG A 2 10.30 13.36 -14.68
C ARG A 2 10.61 13.22 -13.19
N LEU A 3 11.75 13.72 -12.72
CA LEU A 3 12.12 13.69 -11.30
C LEU A 3 12.48 15.12 -10.86
N ASP A 4 11.65 16.07 -11.30
CA ASP A 4 11.81 17.49 -11.02
C ASP A 4 10.67 18.01 -10.15
N LYS A 5 10.85 19.20 -9.56
CA LYS A 5 9.91 19.79 -8.59
C LYS A 5 8.51 20.08 -9.16
N GLY A 6 8.31 19.99 -10.48
CA GLY A 6 7.01 20.13 -11.12
C GLY A 6 6.13 18.88 -11.07
N GLN A 7 6.62 17.76 -10.51
CA GLN A 7 5.90 16.49 -10.47
C GLN A 7 5.36 16.18 -9.06
N ILE A 8 4.06 15.83 -8.96
CA ILE A 8 3.37 15.62 -7.67
C ILE A 8 3.93 14.46 -6.85
N GLU A 9 4.56 13.47 -7.49
CA GLU A 9 5.17 12.32 -6.82
C GLU A 9 6.56 12.65 -6.24
N VAL A 10 7.14 13.81 -6.54
CA VAL A 10 8.40 14.25 -5.93
C VAL A 10 8.08 14.87 -4.57
N VAL A 11 8.58 14.23 -3.51
CA VAL A 11 8.41 14.70 -2.14
C VAL A 11 9.13 16.04 -1.95
N ASP A 12 8.45 16.99 -1.32
CA ASP A 12 9.03 18.28 -0.94
C ASP A 12 10.28 18.09 -0.05
N ASP A 13 11.28 18.95 -0.24
CA ASP A 13 12.57 18.84 0.44
C ASP A 13 12.43 18.86 1.98
N ALA A 14 11.50 19.65 2.53
CA ALA A 14 11.25 19.72 3.96
C ALA A 14 10.61 18.44 4.48
N MET A 15 9.66 17.85 3.73
CA MET A 15 9.06 16.58 4.10
C MET A 15 10.07 15.42 3.98
N ALA A 16 10.94 15.46 2.98
CA ALA A 16 12.02 14.49 2.84
C ALA A 16 12.95 14.51 4.07
N GLU A 17 13.21 15.69 4.65
CA GLU A 17 13.99 15.81 5.89
C GLU A 17 13.26 15.20 7.10
N VAL A 18 11.96 15.41 7.22
CA VAL A 18 11.12 14.77 8.26
C VAL A 18 11.16 13.25 8.16
N LEU A 19 11.15 12.70 6.94
CA LEU A 19 11.24 11.27 6.70
C LEU A 19 12.65 10.72 6.99
N ARG A 20 13.70 11.49 6.68
CA ARG A 20 15.10 11.12 7.00
C ARG A 20 15.31 10.93 8.50
N HIS A 21 14.67 11.75 9.33
CA HIS A 21 14.77 11.68 10.79
C HIS A 21 13.99 10.52 11.44
N LYS A 22 13.18 9.76 10.69
CA LYS A 22 12.46 8.60 11.23
C LYS A 22 13.44 7.52 11.67
N THR A 23 13.23 6.99 12.88
CA THR A 23 13.95 5.84 13.41
C THR A 23 13.71 4.59 12.56
N PRO A 24 14.58 3.56 12.63
CA PRO A 24 14.36 2.30 11.92
C PRO A 24 13.00 1.65 12.22
N ALA A 25 12.55 1.70 13.47
CA ALA A 25 11.26 1.15 13.88
C ALA A 25 10.08 1.89 13.24
N GLU A 26 10.12 3.23 13.20
CA GLU A 26 9.08 4.03 12.56
C GLU A 26 9.04 3.79 11.04
N ARG A 27 10.19 3.64 10.39
CA ARG A 27 10.26 3.33 8.95
C ARG A 27 9.60 2.00 8.62
N ILE A 28 9.83 0.97 9.44
CA ILE A 28 9.17 -0.34 9.31
C ILE A 28 7.66 -0.22 9.58
N CYS A 29 7.27 0.54 10.61
CA CYS A 29 5.86 0.79 10.93
C CYS A 29 5.10 1.44 9.76
N ILE A 30 5.72 2.41 9.06
CA ILE A 30 5.16 2.98 7.82
C ILE A 30 4.89 1.88 6.79
N GLY A 31 5.86 0.99 6.55
CA GLY A 31 5.70 -0.14 5.63
C GLY A 31 4.53 -1.07 6.00
N PHE A 32 4.42 -1.44 7.27
CA PHE A 32 3.29 -2.27 7.74
C PHE A 32 1.95 -1.56 7.59
N ASN A 33 1.88 -0.26 7.91
CA ASN A 33 0.66 0.52 7.76
C ASN A 33 0.23 0.64 6.29
N LEU A 34 1.18 0.84 5.37
CA LEU A 34 0.91 0.84 3.93
C LEU A 34 0.35 -0.51 3.47
N TRP A 35 0.94 -1.63 3.93
CA TRP A 35 0.45 -2.96 3.60
C TRP A 35 -0.97 -3.23 4.12
N ILE A 36 -1.24 -2.88 5.39
CA ILE A 36 -2.57 -3.04 6.01
C ILE A 36 -3.60 -2.20 5.25
N SER A 37 -3.25 -0.96 4.91
CA SER A 37 -4.11 -0.06 4.14
C SER A 37 -4.45 -0.64 2.77
N ALA A 38 -3.44 -1.05 2.00
CA ALA A 38 -3.63 -1.67 0.69
C ALA A 38 -4.51 -2.92 0.76
N ARG A 39 -4.27 -3.79 1.74
CA ARG A 39 -5.09 -4.98 2.00
C ARG A 39 -6.54 -4.60 2.27
N ASN A 40 -6.80 -3.63 3.14
CA ASN A 40 -8.16 -3.24 3.52
C ASN A 40 -8.92 -2.59 2.36
N MET A 41 -8.25 -1.77 1.55
CA MET A 41 -8.83 -1.19 0.33
C MET A 41 -9.22 -2.29 -0.66
N LEU A 42 -8.32 -3.24 -0.93
CA LEU A 42 -8.59 -4.36 -1.84
C LEU A 42 -9.71 -5.26 -1.33
N MET A 43 -9.70 -5.63 -0.05
CA MET A 43 -10.77 -6.43 0.56
C MET A 43 -12.12 -5.74 0.41
N THR A 44 -12.20 -4.44 0.71
CA THR A 44 -13.43 -3.66 0.62
C THR A 44 -13.92 -3.57 -0.82
N TYR A 45 -13.02 -3.23 -1.75
CA TYR A 45 -13.34 -3.14 -3.17
C TYR A 45 -13.85 -4.46 -3.73
N LEU A 46 -13.13 -5.56 -3.48
CA LEU A 46 -13.49 -6.87 -4.01
C LEU A 46 -14.77 -7.41 -3.38
N LYS A 47 -14.98 -7.21 -2.07
CA LYS A 47 -16.24 -7.59 -1.41
C LYS A 47 -17.46 -6.89 -2.02
N LYS A 48 -17.30 -5.61 -2.40
CA LYS A 48 -18.36 -4.83 -3.05
C LYS A 48 -18.58 -5.24 -4.51
N THR A 49 -17.49 -5.53 -5.22
CA THR A 49 -17.53 -5.82 -6.68
C THR A 49 -17.93 -7.27 -6.97
N HIS A 50 -17.64 -8.18 -6.03
CA HIS A 50 -17.92 -9.61 -6.12
C HIS A 50 -18.69 -10.11 -4.88
N PRO A 51 -19.97 -9.70 -4.72
CA PRO A 51 -20.78 -10.13 -3.58
C PRO A 51 -21.04 -11.65 -3.56
N GLU A 52 -20.86 -12.32 -4.70
CA GLU A 52 -20.99 -13.77 -4.86
C GLU A 52 -19.77 -14.57 -4.34
N TRP A 53 -18.66 -13.90 -4.02
CA TRP A 53 -17.47 -14.58 -3.52
C TRP A 53 -17.57 -14.89 -2.04
N ASP A 54 -17.16 -16.11 -1.69
CA ASP A 54 -16.96 -16.47 -0.30
C ASP A 54 -15.70 -15.79 0.29
N ALA A 55 -15.58 -15.84 1.61
CA ALA A 55 -14.45 -15.21 2.30
C ALA A 55 -13.10 -15.82 1.91
N LYS A 56 -13.07 -17.10 1.53
CA LYS A 56 -11.85 -17.82 1.15
C LYS A 56 -11.31 -17.31 -0.18
N ARG A 57 -12.17 -17.25 -1.21
CA ARG A 57 -11.83 -16.73 -2.54
C ARG A 57 -11.41 -15.27 -2.46
N LEU A 58 -12.10 -14.47 -1.65
CA LEU A 58 -11.74 -13.07 -1.41
C LEU A 58 -10.32 -12.94 -0.82
N ALA A 59 -10.00 -13.72 0.22
CA ALA A 59 -8.69 -13.69 0.85
C ALA A 59 -7.57 -14.17 -0.09
N GLN A 60 -7.83 -15.21 -0.90
CA GLN A 60 -6.89 -15.71 -1.90
C GLN A 60 -6.59 -14.64 -2.96
N GLU A 61 -7.61 -13.97 -3.48
CA GLU A 61 -7.42 -12.95 -4.50
C GLU A 61 -6.70 -11.70 -3.96
N VAL A 62 -7.01 -11.27 -2.73
CA VAL A 62 -6.27 -10.17 -2.09
C VAL A 62 -4.81 -10.53 -1.88
N THR A 63 -4.53 -11.75 -1.41
CA THR A 63 -3.16 -12.25 -1.25
C THR A 63 -2.43 -12.23 -2.58
N ARG A 64 -3.01 -12.83 -3.63
CA ARG A 64 -2.43 -12.87 -4.98
C ARG A 64 -2.08 -11.49 -5.51
N ARG A 65 -2.94 -10.48 -5.30
CA ARG A 65 -2.69 -9.11 -5.77
C ARG A 65 -1.60 -8.40 -4.97
N LEU A 66 -1.59 -8.54 -3.64
CA LEU A 66 -0.59 -7.90 -2.80
C LEU A 66 0.81 -8.46 -3.01
N THR A 67 0.91 -9.75 -3.33
CA THR A 67 2.18 -10.43 -3.58
C THR A 67 2.58 -10.43 -5.06
N HIS A 68 1.80 -9.78 -5.93
CA HIS A 68 2.00 -9.79 -7.38
C HIS A 68 2.08 -11.22 -7.98
N GLY A 69 1.34 -12.17 -7.39
CA GLY A 69 1.30 -13.56 -7.84
C GLY A 69 2.46 -14.42 -7.38
N ALA A 70 3.25 -13.99 -6.39
CA ALA A 70 4.34 -14.79 -5.83
C ALA A 70 3.88 -15.97 -4.94
N VAL A 71 2.58 -16.25 -4.87
CA VAL A 71 1.96 -17.34 -4.08
C VAL A 71 1.09 -18.20 -4.97
#